data_AF-A0A528DZV9-F1
#
_entry.id   AF-A0A528DZV9-F1
#
_cell.length_a   1.000
_cell.length_b   1.000
_cell.length_c   1.000
_cell.angle_alpha   90.00
_cell.angle_beta   90.00
_cell.angle_gamma   90.00
#
_symmetry.space_group_name_H-M   'P 1'
#
loop_
_entity.id
_entity.type
_entity.pdbx_description
1 polymer ?
#
loop_
_entity_poly.entity_id
_entity_poly.type
_entity_poly.pdbx_seq_one_letter_code
_entity_poly.pdbx_strand_id
1 'polypeptide(L)'
;VPPYLSGLAADDPSRAAFEARYLAAVAPAHDRFNRLRIDAGLAPLPKGLFLEASPDLNLLLTPTIVRRQRAEPLDPARFVYLEGCVRSEGPFDVPVFPRNEGPLVYLSFGSLGAMDVGLIERMLAVFDRLPARFIVNVGGLRDTYRAVPDNVYLDAWFPQPSVVAKSDLFIHHGGNNSFCEALRFGVPSLIMPYCWDGHDNAQRAEETGVGRHISRDGWSDDELENVILGLMADGEMRFRLKENAATMARAPGTEIAAEAILALVRT
;
A
#
# COMPACT_ATOMS: atom_id res chain seq x y z
N VAL A 1 -14.39 7.28 -9.94
CA VAL A 1 -13.70 6.53 -8.86
C VAL A 1 -14.63 5.43 -8.37
N PRO A 2 -14.12 4.23 -8.07
CA PRO A 2 -14.93 3.17 -7.48
C PRO A 2 -15.39 3.56 -6.06
N PRO A 3 -16.35 2.82 -5.48
CA PRO A 3 -16.73 3.01 -4.08
C PRO A 3 -15.50 2.89 -3.17
N TYR A 4 -15.43 3.75 -2.15
CA TYR A 4 -14.30 3.82 -1.23
C TYR A 4 -14.11 2.49 -0.48
N LEU A 5 -12.87 1.99 -0.41
CA LEU A 5 -12.46 0.74 0.27
C LEU A 5 -13.05 -0.54 -0.34
N SER A 6 -13.49 -0.48 -1.58
CA SER A 6 -14.16 -1.62 -2.23
C SER A 6 -13.20 -2.58 -2.90
N GLY A 7 -12.02 -2.10 -3.32
CA GLY A 7 -11.14 -2.85 -4.20
C GLY A 7 -11.73 -3.14 -5.58
N LEU A 8 -12.83 -2.48 -5.95
CA LEU A 8 -13.47 -2.69 -7.25
C LEU A 8 -12.84 -1.81 -8.32
N ALA A 9 -12.91 -2.28 -9.56
CA ALA A 9 -12.64 -1.45 -10.73
C ALA A 9 -13.70 -0.34 -10.88
N ALA A 10 -13.37 0.71 -11.63
CA ALA A 10 -14.28 1.84 -11.83
C ALA A 10 -15.58 1.46 -12.55
N ASP A 11 -15.54 0.43 -13.40
CA ASP A 11 -16.65 -0.09 -14.21
C ASP A 11 -17.23 -1.41 -13.68
N ASP A 12 -16.84 -1.84 -12.47
CA ASP A 12 -17.30 -3.11 -11.91
C ASP A 12 -18.84 -3.12 -11.72
N PRO A 13 -19.55 -4.16 -12.21
CA PRO A 13 -21.01 -4.24 -12.10
C PRO A 13 -21.52 -4.39 -10.66
N SER A 14 -20.65 -4.79 -9.73
CA SER A 14 -20.97 -5.05 -8.32
C SER A 14 -20.99 -3.78 -7.47
N ARG A 15 -20.62 -2.63 -8.02
CA ARG A 15 -20.49 -1.35 -7.31
C ARG A 15 -21.74 -0.99 -6.50
N ALA A 16 -22.91 -1.06 -7.11
CA ALA A 16 -24.17 -0.71 -6.44
C ALA A 16 -24.49 -1.68 -5.30
N ALA A 17 -24.20 -2.97 -5.49
CA ALA A 17 -24.39 -3.98 -4.44
C ALA A 17 -23.41 -3.77 -3.28
N PHE A 18 -22.14 -3.44 -3.57
CA PHE A 18 -21.15 -3.11 -2.57
C PHE A 18 -21.56 -1.87 -1.77
N GLU A 19 -21.95 -0.77 -2.43
CA GLU A 19 -22.38 0.47 -1.76
C GLU A 19 -23.56 0.22 -0.83
N ALA A 20 -24.58 -0.51 -1.29
CA ALA A 20 -25.73 -0.86 -0.47
C ALA A 20 -25.31 -1.68 0.77
N ARG A 21 -24.44 -2.68 0.59
CA ARG A 21 -23.94 -3.52 1.69
C ARG A 21 -23.07 -2.74 2.66
N TYR A 22 -22.21 -1.86 2.16
CA TYR A 22 -21.32 -0.99 2.94
C TYR A 22 -22.15 -0.06 3.82
N LEU A 23 -23.10 0.68 3.23
CA LEU A 23 -23.97 1.60 3.97
C LEU A 23 -24.75 0.87 5.07
N ALA A 24 -25.27 -0.32 4.79
CA ALA A 24 -25.95 -1.14 5.79
C ALA A 24 -25.01 -1.62 6.91
N ALA A 25 -23.78 -2.02 6.56
CA ALA A 25 -22.78 -2.50 7.53
C ALA A 25 -22.31 -1.39 8.48
N VAL A 26 -22.07 -0.19 7.96
CA VAL A 26 -21.49 0.91 8.74
C VAL A 26 -22.52 1.79 9.44
N ALA A 27 -23.81 1.69 9.10
CA ALA A 27 -24.87 2.53 9.64
C ALA A 27 -24.85 2.65 11.18
N PRO A 28 -24.75 1.57 11.98
CA PRO A 28 -24.73 1.71 13.44
C PRO A 28 -23.55 2.54 13.98
N ALA A 29 -22.37 2.34 13.39
CA ALA A 29 -21.16 3.08 13.78
C ALA A 29 -21.24 4.54 13.30
N HIS A 30 -21.74 4.76 12.09
CA HIS A 30 -21.93 6.06 11.48
C HIS A 30 -22.96 6.91 12.24
N ASP A 31 -24.08 6.32 12.64
CA ASP A 31 -25.11 7.02 13.43
C ASP A 31 -24.57 7.41 14.81
N ARG A 32 -23.75 6.55 15.43
CA ARG A 32 -23.05 6.89 16.69
C ARG A 32 -22.06 8.03 16.48
N PHE A 33 -21.31 8.03 15.38
CA PHE A 33 -20.38 9.09 15.03
C PHE A 33 -21.10 10.43 14.79
N ASN A 34 -22.22 10.42 14.07
CA ASN A 34 -23.02 11.63 13.85
C ASN A 34 -23.66 12.16 15.12
N ARG A 35 -24.09 11.31 16.06
CA ARG A 35 -24.53 11.77 17.39
C ARG A 35 -23.39 12.50 18.12
N LEU A 36 -22.19 11.90 18.16
CA LEU A 36 -21.02 12.54 18.75
C LEU A 36 -20.71 13.89 18.09
N ARG A 37 -20.80 13.99 16.76
CA ARG A 37 -20.60 15.26 16.03
C ARG A 37 -21.62 16.31 16.44
N ILE A 38 -22.91 15.96 16.50
CA ILE A 38 -23.98 16.88 16.89
C ILE A 38 -23.80 17.34 18.34
N ASP A 39 -23.47 16.42 19.26
CA ASP A 39 -23.20 16.74 20.66
C ASP A 39 -22.00 17.70 20.81
N ALA A 40 -21.03 17.62 19.88
CA ALA A 40 -19.89 18.53 19.78
C ALA A 40 -20.17 19.82 18.99
N GLY A 41 -21.41 20.06 18.55
CA GLY A 41 -21.79 21.26 17.79
C GLY A 41 -21.41 21.24 16.30
N LEU A 42 -21.07 20.07 15.75
CA LEU A 42 -20.70 19.87 14.35
C LEU A 42 -21.89 19.35 13.53
N ALA A 43 -21.91 19.67 12.24
CA ALA A 43 -22.90 19.11 11.31
C ALA A 43 -22.70 17.59 11.13
N PRO A 44 -23.78 16.81 10.95
CA PRO A 44 -23.67 15.39 10.63
C PRO A 44 -23.06 15.19 9.24
N LEU A 45 -22.38 14.07 9.04
CA LEU A 45 -21.84 13.67 7.74
C LEU A 45 -22.87 12.88 6.92
N PRO A 46 -22.78 12.92 5.57
CA PRO A 46 -23.54 12.03 4.70
C PRO A 46 -23.29 10.56 5.02
N LYS A 47 -24.30 9.71 4.79
CA LYS A 47 -24.25 8.27 5.12
C LYS A 47 -22.98 7.59 4.61
N GLY A 48 -22.31 6.89 5.52
CA GLY A 48 -21.12 6.10 5.19
C GLY A 48 -19.83 6.90 5.10
N LEU A 49 -19.85 8.22 5.27
CA LEU A 49 -18.65 9.04 5.32
C LEU A 49 -18.22 9.27 6.78
N PHE A 50 -16.95 9.00 7.06
CA PHE A 50 -16.34 9.21 8.38
C PHE A 50 -15.31 10.34 8.39
N LEU A 51 -15.07 10.97 7.23
CA LEU A 51 -14.10 12.03 7.03
C LEU A 51 -14.78 13.19 6.32
N GLU A 52 -14.45 14.41 6.70
CA GLU A 52 -14.86 15.63 6.00
C GLU A 52 -13.68 16.19 5.21
N ALA A 53 -13.99 16.76 4.04
CA ALA A 53 -13.01 17.57 3.33
C ALA A 53 -12.95 18.95 3.98
N SER A 54 -11.75 19.46 4.21
CA SER A 54 -11.54 20.81 4.70
C SER A 54 -12.09 21.83 3.69
N PRO A 55 -12.73 22.92 4.16
CA PRO A 55 -13.11 24.04 3.31
C PRO A 55 -11.88 24.74 2.71
N ASP A 56 -10.73 24.67 3.37
CA ASP A 56 -9.55 25.48 3.03
C ASP A 56 -8.52 24.70 2.21
N LEU A 57 -8.09 23.52 2.69
CA LEU A 57 -7.03 22.74 2.04
C LEU A 57 -7.08 21.26 2.41
N ASN A 58 -6.95 20.42 1.38
CA ASN A 58 -6.95 18.98 1.45
C ASN A 58 -5.69 18.46 0.76
N LEU A 59 -4.86 17.74 1.49
CA LEU A 59 -3.61 17.18 0.98
C LEU A 59 -3.82 15.69 0.67
N LEU A 60 -3.61 15.30 -0.58
CA LEU A 60 -3.89 13.97 -1.08
C LEU A 60 -2.58 13.22 -1.33
N LEU A 61 -2.36 12.16 -0.53
CA LEU A 61 -1.21 11.28 -0.65
C LEU A 61 -1.43 10.24 -1.76
N THR A 62 -1.62 10.71 -3.01
CA THR A 62 -1.85 9.86 -4.17
C THR A 62 -0.87 10.24 -5.29
N PRO A 63 0.12 9.39 -5.60
CA PRO A 63 1.03 9.59 -6.73
C PRO A 63 0.30 9.65 -8.07
N THR A 64 0.78 10.46 -9.01
CA THR A 64 0.13 10.64 -10.32
C THR A 64 0.01 9.32 -11.09
N ILE A 65 1.01 8.44 -11.01
CA ILE A 65 1.00 7.13 -11.70
C ILE A 65 -0.20 6.25 -11.33
N VAL A 66 -0.70 6.36 -10.09
CA VAL A 66 -1.84 5.57 -9.59
C VAL A 66 -3.11 6.40 -9.44
N ARG A 67 -3.05 7.71 -9.69
CA ARG A 67 -4.21 8.59 -9.58
C ARG A 67 -5.31 8.15 -10.54
N ARG A 68 -6.55 8.08 -10.04
CA ARG A 68 -7.74 7.83 -10.86
C ARG A 68 -8.25 9.13 -11.45
N GLN A 69 -8.73 9.06 -12.69
CA GLN A 69 -9.56 10.13 -13.24
C GLN A 69 -10.92 10.14 -12.52
N ARG A 70 -11.40 11.34 -12.22
CA ARG A 70 -12.67 11.55 -11.52
C ARG A 70 -13.68 12.10 -12.53
N ALA A 71 -14.92 11.61 -12.46
CA ALA A 71 -16.02 12.16 -13.25
C ALA A 71 -16.29 13.62 -12.84
N GLU A 72 -16.19 13.89 -11.54
CA GLU A 72 -16.20 15.23 -10.96
C GLU A 72 -14.77 15.57 -10.49
N PRO A 73 -14.06 16.47 -11.20
CA PRO A 73 -12.75 16.93 -10.80
C PRO A 73 -12.79 17.57 -9.41
N LEU A 74 -11.71 17.37 -8.63
CA LEU A 74 -11.53 18.11 -7.38
C LEU A 74 -11.07 19.54 -7.69
N ASP A 75 -11.53 20.49 -6.88
CA ASP A 75 -11.12 21.89 -6.99
C ASP A 75 -9.61 22.02 -6.70
N PRO A 76 -8.78 22.40 -7.68
CA PRO A 76 -7.34 22.50 -7.49
C PRO A 76 -6.92 23.60 -6.51
N ALA A 77 -7.81 24.55 -6.18
CA ALA A 77 -7.54 25.55 -5.15
C ALA A 77 -7.61 24.95 -3.73
N ARG A 78 -8.32 23.82 -3.56
CA ARG A 78 -8.59 23.20 -2.26
C ARG A 78 -8.03 21.79 -2.11
N PHE A 79 -7.63 21.14 -3.20
CA PHE A 79 -7.13 19.77 -3.20
C PHE A 79 -5.79 19.69 -3.90
N VAL A 80 -4.74 19.38 -3.14
CA VAL A 80 -3.35 19.31 -3.62
C VAL A 80 -2.86 17.87 -3.54
N TYR A 81 -2.38 17.33 -4.65
CA TYR A 81 -1.77 16.01 -4.71
C TYR A 81 -0.29 16.11 -4.36
N LEU A 82 0.19 15.24 -3.47
CA LEU A 82 1.55 15.34 -2.93
C LEU A 82 2.58 14.50 -3.68
N GLU A 83 2.22 13.78 -4.74
CA GLU A 83 3.03 12.73 -5.40
C GLU A 83 3.51 11.58 -4.48
N GLY A 84 3.83 11.82 -3.21
CA GLY A 84 4.24 10.88 -2.18
C GLY A 84 4.99 11.59 -1.04
N CYS A 85 4.84 11.09 0.18
CA CYS A 85 5.56 11.56 1.38
C CYS A 85 6.27 10.36 2.00
N VAL A 86 7.46 10.05 1.47
CA VAL A 86 8.27 8.94 1.99
C VAL A 86 9.16 9.44 3.11
N ARG A 87 8.99 8.83 4.29
CA ARG A 87 9.81 9.12 5.46
C ARG A 87 11.27 8.69 5.24
N SER A 88 12.19 9.42 5.85
CA SER A 88 13.59 9.03 5.95
C SER A 88 13.80 8.18 7.20
N GLU A 89 14.43 7.03 7.04
CA GLU A 89 14.83 6.16 8.15
C GLU A 89 16.32 5.82 8.07
N GLY A 90 16.84 5.13 9.10
CA GLY A 90 18.23 4.73 9.16
C GLY A 90 18.67 3.85 7.98
N PRO A 91 19.99 3.78 7.70
CA PRO A 91 20.50 2.96 6.61
C PRO A 91 20.17 1.48 6.84
N PHE A 92 20.04 0.73 5.73
CA PHE A 92 19.89 -0.72 5.76
C PHE A 92 21.02 -1.38 4.99
N ASP A 93 21.76 -2.25 5.66
CA ASP A 93 22.73 -3.13 5.03
C ASP A 93 22.10 -4.50 4.84
N VAL A 94 22.17 -5.01 3.60
CA VAL A 94 21.60 -6.31 3.26
C VAL A 94 22.42 -7.38 4.01
N PRO A 95 21.77 -8.20 4.86
CA PRO A 95 22.48 -9.25 5.59
C PRO A 95 23.08 -10.27 4.62
N VAL A 96 24.11 -10.98 5.08
CA VAL A 96 24.64 -12.12 4.35
C VAL A 96 23.69 -13.30 4.52
N PHE A 97 23.23 -13.86 3.41
CA PHE A 97 22.41 -15.07 3.39
C PHE A 97 23.30 -16.30 3.18
N PRO A 98 22.98 -17.45 3.78
CA PRO A 98 23.57 -18.73 3.37
C PRO A 98 23.38 -19.00 1.87
N ARG A 99 22.19 -18.70 1.32
CA ARG A 99 21.94 -18.63 -0.13
C ARG A 99 21.94 -17.16 -0.59
N ASN A 100 23.08 -16.69 -1.08
CA ASN A 100 23.31 -15.25 -1.32
C ASN A 100 23.17 -14.77 -2.78
N GLU A 101 22.52 -15.53 -3.65
CA GLU A 101 22.34 -15.15 -5.06
C GLU A 101 20.90 -14.77 -5.38
N GLY A 102 20.71 -13.91 -6.37
CA GLY A 102 19.39 -13.54 -6.90
C GLY A 102 18.78 -12.24 -6.33
N PRO A 103 17.58 -11.90 -6.83
CA PRO A 103 16.86 -10.67 -6.47
C PRO A 103 16.56 -10.57 -4.97
N LEU A 104 16.43 -9.35 -4.46
CA LEU A 104 16.04 -9.13 -3.06
C LEU A 104 14.54 -8.82 -2.97
N VAL A 105 13.78 -9.67 -2.30
CA VAL A 105 12.34 -9.49 -2.06
C VAL A 105 12.13 -9.06 -0.61
N TYR A 106 11.34 -8.00 -0.39
CA TYR A 106 10.93 -7.60 0.94
C TYR A 106 9.46 -7.98 1.17
N LEU A 107 9.14 -8.55 2.33
CA LEU A 107 7.79 -8.82 2.79
C LEU A 107 7.49 -8.00 4.05
N SER A 108 6.43 -7.20 4.02
CA SER A 108 5.90 -6.52 5.21
C SER A 108 4.40 -6.28 5.11
N PHE A 109 3.65 -6.89 6.03
CA PHE A 109 2.21 -6.67 6.18
C PHE A 109 1.86 -5.58 7.19
N GLY A 110 2.84 -4.76 7.59
CA GLY A 110 2.66 -3.73 8.62
C GLY A 110 2.29 -4.33 9.98
N SER A 111 2.03 -3.47 10.97
CA SER A 111 1.81 -3.91 12.36
C SER A 111 0.56 -4.79 12.54
N LEU A 112 -0.48 -4.58 11.74
CA LEU A 112 -1.73 -5.35 11.84
C LEU A 112 -1.63 -6.69 11.10
N GLY A 113 -1.08 -6.70 9.88
CA GLY A 113 -1.03 -7.91 9.07
C GLY A 113 0.11 -8.86 9.44
N ALA A 114 1.12 -8.40 10.18
CA ALA A 114 2.22 -9.25 10.69
C ALA A 114 1.77 -10.26 11.75
N MET A 115 0.56 -10.12 12.30
CA MET A 115 0.00 -11.07 13.28
C MET A 115 -0.42 -12.41 12.66
N ASP A 116 -0.49 -12.49 11.33
CA ASP A 116 -0.92 -13.68 10.59
C ASP A 116 0.24 -14.66 10.39
N VAL A 117 0.57 -15.38 11.47
CA VAL A 117 1.70 -16.33 11.49
C VAL A 117 1.53 -17.42 10.43
N GLY A 118 0.33 -17.99 10.32
CA GLY A 118 0.05 -19.10 9.40
C GLY A 118 0.20 -18.69 7.93
N LEU A 119 -0.19 -17.47 7.57
CA LEU A 119 0.09 -16.93 6.23
C LEU A 119 1.59 -16.88 5.96
N ILE A 120 2.35 -16.26 6.86
CA ILE A 120 3.79 -16.07 6.66
C ILE A 120 4.50 -17.43 6.61
N GLU A 121 4.16 -18.40 7.47
CA GLU A 121 4.73 -19.75 7.41
C GLU A 121 4.49 -20.45 6.08
N ARG A 122 3.28 -20.35 5.51
CA ARG A 122 3.01 -20.86 4.16
C ARG A 122 3.85 -20.18 3.09
N MET A 123 4.05 -18.87 3.20
CA MET A 123 4.90 -18.12 2.26
C MET A 123 6.37 -18.52 2.39
N LEU A 124 6.88 -18.76 3.61
CA LEU A 124 8.25 -19.25 3.83
C LEU A 124 8.51 -20.59 3.13
N ALA A 125 7.51 -21.49 3.11
CA ALA A 125 7.62 -22.76 2.40
C ALA A 125 7.77 -22.58 0.88
N VAL A 126 7.09 -21.60 0.29
CA VAL A 126 7.26 -21.24 -1.13
C VAL A 126 8.61 -20.55 -1.35
N PHE A 127 9.00 -19.63 -0.47
CA PHE A 127 10.26 -18.88 -0.58
C PHE A 127 11.49 -19.79 -0.59
N ASP A 128 11.46 -20.89 0.16
CA ASP A 128 12.54 -21.88 0.22
C ASP A 128 12.93 -22.46 -1.17
N ARG A 129 11.98 -22.48 -2.10
CA ARG A 129 12.14 -23.02 -3.46
C ARG A 129 12.59 -21.97 -4.48
N LEU A 130 12.50 -20.69 -4.15
CA LEU A 130 12.71 -19.60 -5.10
C LEU A 130 14.18 -19.17 -5.18
N PRO A 131 14.69 -18.83 -6.38
CA PRO A 131 16.05 -18.32 -6.57
C PRO A 131 16.14 -16.81 -6.22
N ALA A 132 15.72 -16.46 -5.00
CA ALA A 132 15.69 -15.09 -4.49
C ALA A 132 16.01 -15.07 -3.00
N ARG A 133 16.36 -13.88 -2.49
CA ARG A 133 16.63 -13.60 -1.09
C ARG A 133 15.48 -12.81 -0.50
N PHE A 134 15.04 -13.16 0.70
CA PHE A 134 13.84 -12.60 1.31
C PHE A 134 14.16 -11.92 2.63
N ILE A 135 13.79 -10.64 2.74
CA ILE A 135 13.70 -9.93 4.01
C ILE A 135 12.24 -9.98 4.47
N VAL A 136 11.97 -10.50 5.66
CA VAL A 136 10.59 -10.74 6.13
C VAL A 136 10.35 -10.04 7.46
N ASN A 137 9.50 -9.02 7.47
CA ASN A 137 9.04 -8.37 8.68
C ASN A 137 7.89 -9.16 9.31
N VAL A 138 8.11 -9.67 10.52
CA VAL A 138 7.15 -10.51 11.26
C VAL A 138 6.63 -9.86 12.56
N GLY A 139 6.95 -8.59 12.78
CA GLY A 139 6.54 -7.87 13.99
C GLY A 139 6.96 -8.55 15.30
N GLY A 140 6.21 -8.31 16.36
CA GLY A 140 6.49 -8.84 17.70
C GLY A 140 6.41 -10.37 17.84
N LEU A 141 6.11 -11.11 16.78
CA LEU A 141 5.96 -12.56 16.76
C LEU A 141 7.18 -13.30 16.20
N ARG A 142 8.33 -12.61 16.05
CA ARG A 142 9.60 -13.17 15.59
C ARG A 142 9.93 -14.54 16.20
N ASP A 143 9.79 -14.65 17.51
CA ASP A 143 10.20 -15.87 18.23
C ASP A 143 9.22 -17.04 18.03
N THR A 144 8.14 -16.88 17.28
CA THR A 144 7.24 -17.99 16.88
C THR A 144 7.83 -18.80 15.73
N TYR A 145 8.63 -18.18 14.86
CA TYR A 145 9.17 -18.81 13.66
C TYR A 145 10.39 -19.67 14.00
N ARG A 146 10.25 -20.99 13.84
CA ARG A 146 11.32 -21.97 14.16
C ARG A 146 12.05 -22.49 12.93
N ALA A 147 11.36 -22.60 11.80
CA ALA A 147 11.92 -23.08 10.54
C ALA A 147 12.03 -21.90 9.58
N VAL A 148 13.24 -21.37 9.45
CA VAL A 148 13.54 -20.24 8.56
C VAL A 148 14.43 -20.75 7.43
N PRO A 149 14.00 -20.65 6.17
CA PRO A 149 14.82 -21.04 5.03
C PRO A 149 16.14 -20.27 4.94
N ASP A 150 17.16 -20.90 4.36
CA ASP A 150 18.51 -20.35 4.21
C ASP A 150 18.61 -19.10 3.30
N ASN A 151 17.55 -18.77 2.57
CA ASN A 151 17.42 -17.57 1.75
C ASN A 151 16.48 -16.53 2.37
N VAL A 152 16.04 -16.74 3.62
CA VAL A 152 15.15 -15.82 4.35
C VAL A 152 15.91 -15.23 5.55
N TYR A 153 15.82 -13.92 5.68
CA TYR A 153 16.19 -13.20 6.89
C TYR A 153 14.93 -12.52 7.45
N LEU A 154 14.48 -12.96 8.62
CA LEU A 154 13.28 -12.43 9.25
C LEU A 154 13.60 -11.72 10.57
N ASP A 155 12.92 -10.61 10.82
CA ASP A 155 13.05 -9.87 12.07
C ASP A 155 11.75 -9.12 12.39
N ALA A 156 11.66 -8.64 13.64
CA ALA A 156 10.50 -7.92 14.16
C ALA A 156 10.34 -6.53 13.56
N TRP A 157 11.43 -5.92 13.10
CA TRP A 157 11.43 -4.55 12.61
C TRP A 157 12.57 -4.29 11.61
N PHE A 158 12.30 -3.44 10.63
CA PHE A 158 13.29 -2.97 9.66
C PHE A 158 13.06 -1.48 9.33
N PRO A 159 14.11 -0.73 8.95
CA PRO A 159 13.97 0.61 8.39
C PRO A 159 13.38 0.52 6.97
N GLN A 160 12.07 0.34 6.90
CA GLN A 160 11.36 -0.11 5.70
C GLN A 160 11.69 0.69 4.42
N PRO A 161 11.71 2.04 4.39
CA PRO A 161 12.09 2.77 3.19
C PRO A 161 13.48 2.38 2.65
N SER A 162 14.45 2.16 3.55
CA SER A 162 15.81 1.76 3.20
C SER A 162 15.90 0.32 2.70
N VAL A 163 15.04 -0.58 3.19
CA VAL A 163 14.93 -1.95 2.66
C VAL A 163 14.30 -1.92 1.27
N VAL A 164 13.15 -1.24 1.12
CA VAL A 164 12.42 -1.13 -0.15
C VAL A 164 13.34 -0.54 -1.22
N ALA A 165 14.12 0.50 -0.92
CA ALA A 165 15.08 1.08 -1.86
C ALA A 165 16.14 0.11 -2.41
N LYS A 166 16.35 -1.04 -1.76
CA LYS A 166 17.29 -2.09 -2.17
C LYS A 166 16.60 -3.35 -2.71
N SER A 167 15.28 -3.39 -2.70
CA SER A 167 14.49 -4.54 -3.11
C SER A 167 14.15 -4.51 -4.61
N ASP A 168 14.04 -5.69 -5.20
CA ASP A 168 13.55 -5.92 -6.55
C ASP A 168 12.04 -6.18 -6.60
N LEU A 169 11.44 -6.54 -5.47
CA LEU A 169 10.00 -6.78 -5.30
C LEU A 169 9.61 -6.47 -3.85
N PHE A 170 8.45 -5.84 -3.66
CA PHE A 170 7.86 -5.60 -2.35
C PHE A 170 6.50 -6.29 -2.21
N ILE A 171 6.43 -7.28 -1.33
CA ILE A 171 5.20 -7.98 -0.95
C ILE A 171 4.59 -7.28 0.27
N HIS A 172 3.37 -6.75 0.15
CA HIS A 172 2.76 -5.96 1.23
C HIS A 172 1.24 -6.00 1.27
N HIS A 173 0.67 -5.49 2.36
CA HIS A 173 -0.78 -5.50 2.65
C HIS A 173 -1.58 -4.42 1.91
N GLY A 174 -0.91 -3.49 1.23
CA GLY A 174 -1.53 -2.48 0.37
C GLY A 174 -1.75 -1.13 1.07
N GLY A 175 -1.35 -0.97 2.33
CA GLY A 175 -1.43 0.32 3.00
C GLY A 175 -0.67 1.40 2.22
N ASN A 176 -1.26 2.60 2.17
CA ASN A 176 -0.85 3.66 1.26
C ASN A 176 0.62 4.09 1.45
N ASN A 177 1.15 4.03 2.67
CA ASN A 177 2.56 4.32 2.94
C ASN A 177 3.49 3.32 2.23
N SER A 178 3.27 2.02 2.44
CA SER A 178 4.07 0.96 1.78
C SER A 178 3.97 1.07 0.27
N PHE A 179 2.78 1.34 -0.26
CA PHE A 179 2.59 1.47 -1.70
C PHE A 179 3.31 2.70 -2.28
N CYS A 180 3.21 3.86 -1.61
CA CYS A 180 3.95 5.07 -1.99
C CYS A 180 5.47 4.87 -1.89
N GLU A 181 5.97 4.15 -0.89
CA GLU A 181 7.39 3.81 -0.76
C GLU A 181 7.85 2.93 -1.94
N ALA A 182 7.08 1.89 -2.32
CA ALA A 182 7.39 1.07 -3.49
C ALA A 182 7.46 1.92 -4.77
N LEU A 183 6.45 2.76 -5.01
CA LEU A 183 6.39 3.65 -6.17
C LEU A 183 7.54 4.67 -6.19
N ARG A 184 7.93 5.22 -5.03
CA ARG A 184 9.01 6.19 -4.88
C ARG A 184 10.38 5.60 -5.21
N PHE A 185 10.58 4.32 -4.91
CA PHE A 185 11.84 3.61 -5.19
C PHE A 185 11.80 2.78 -6.47
N GLY A 186 10.66 2.75 -7.16
CA GLY A 186 10.51 2.05 -8.43
C GLY A 186 10.47 0.53 -8.28
N VAL A 187 9.90 0.05 -7.18
CA VAL A 187 9.84 -1.38 -6.82
C VAL A 187 8.45 -1.93 -7.14
N PRO A 188 8.33 -3.01 -7.93
CA PRO A 188 7.07 -3.71 -8.14
C PRO A 188 6.40 -4.11 -6.84
N SER A 189 5.07 -4.00 -6.78
CA SER A 189 4.26 -4.44 -5.65
C SER A 189 3.58 -5.78 -5.93
N LEU A 190 3.72 -6.74 -5.01
CA LEU A 190 2.75 -7.82 -4.84
C LEU A 190 1.86 -7.47 -3.64
N ILE A 191 0.60 -7.14 -3.90
CA ILE A 191 -0.32 -6.70 -2.86
C ILE A 191 -1.22 -7.85 -2.42
N MET A 192 -1.17 -8.19 -1.12
CA MET A 192 -2.13 -9.10 -0.50
C MET A 192 -3.02 -8.29 0.44
N PRO A 193 -4.12 -7.70 -0.08
CA PRO A 193 -4.88 -6.68 0.64
C PRO A 193 -5.45 -7.22 1.94
N TYR A 194 -5.30 -6.45 3.02
CA TYR A 194 -5.78 -6.84 4.35
C TYR A 194 -7.04 -6.07 4.76
N CYS A 195 -6.99 -4.74 4.71
CA CYS A 195 -8.12 -3.89 5.07
C CYS A 195 -8.00 -2.51 4.42
N TRP A 196 -9.10 -1.76 4.49
CA TRP A 196 -9.18 -0.36 4.09
C TRP A 196 -8.61 -0.09 2.69
N ASP A 197 -7.72 0.90 2.59
CA ASP A 197 -7.11 1.39 1.37
C ASP A 197 -6.28 0.32 0.66
N GLY A 198 -5.90 -0.76 1.36
CA GLY A 198 -5.20 -1.90 0.78
C GLY A 198 -5.94 -2.53 -0.38
N HIS A 199 -7.28 -2.61 -0.32
CA HIS A 199 -8.09 -3.15 -1.42
C HIS A 199 -8.05 -2.25 -2.64
N ASP A 200 -8.22 -0.94 -2.46
CA ASP A 200 -8.22 0.03 -3.55
C ASP A 200 -6.83 0.14 -4.20
N ASN A 201 -5.77 0.10 -3.39
CA ASN A 201 -4.38 0.12 -3.85
C ASN A 201 -4.00 -1.16 -4.59
N ALA A 202 -4.47 -2.33 -4.13
CA ALA A 202 -4.32 -3.62 -4.82
C ALA A 202 -4.87 -3.54 -6.25
N GLN A 203 -6.16 -3.19 -6.37
CA GLN A 203 -6.82 -3.04 -7.66
C GLN A 203 -6.10 -2.02 -8.54
N ARG A 204 -5.67 -0.90 -7.94
CA ARG A 204 -5.03 0.17 -8.73
C ARG A 204 -3.64 -0.19 -9.19
N ALA A 205 -2.88 -0.98 -8.42
CA ALA A 205 -1.57 -1.46 -8.82
C ALA A 205 -1.64 -2.32 -10.09
N GLU A 206 -2.67 -3.17 -10.18
CA GLU A 206 -2.91 -4.01 -11.34
C GLU A 206 -3.38 -3.17 -12.55
N GLU A 207 -4.39 -2.31 -12.38
CA GLU A 207 -4.91 -1.44 -13.45
C GLU A 207 -3.85 -0.52 -14.08
N THR A 208 -2.81 -0.17 -13.32
CA THR A 208 -1.73 0.74 -13.78
C THR A 208 -0.45 0.02 -14.14
N GLY A 209 -0.41 -1.31 -14.01
CA GLY A 209 0.76 -2.11 -14.32
C GLY A 209 1.98 -1.77 -13.45
N VAL A 210 1.77 -1.38 -12.19
CA VAL A 210 2.85 -1.13 -11.21
C VAL A 210 2.95 -2.27 -10.18
N GLY A 211 2.09 -3.26 -10.29
CA GLY A 211 2.11 -4.45 -9.45
C GLY A 211 1.05 -5.46 -9.87
N ARG A 212 0.85 -6.45 -8.99
CA ARG A 212 -0.23 -7.44 -9.03
C ARG A 212 -0.81 -7.60 -7.64
N HIS A 213 -1.99 -8.17 -7.54
CA HIS A 213 -2.54 -8.56 -6.25
C HIS A 213 -3.08 -9.99 -6.27
N ILE A 214 -3.02 -10.65 -5.11
CA ILE A 214 -3.69 -11.92 -4.87
C ILE A 214 -4.39 -11.86 -3.50
N SER A 215 -5.39 -12.73 -3.27
CA SER A 215 -6.01 -12.82 -1.94
C SER A 215 -4.97 -13.26 -0.89
N ARG A 216 -5.21 -12.93 0.38
CA ARG A 216 -4.41 -13.45 1.49
C ARG A 216 -4.60 -14.96 1.68
N ASP A 217 -5.72 -15.50 1.22
CA ASP A 217 -6.08 -16.91 1.29
C ASP A 217 -6.35 -17.50 -0.11
N GLY A 218 -6.62 -18.80 -0.16
CA GLY A 218 -7.11 -19.46 -1.39
C GLY A 218 -6.07 -19.70 -2.50
N TRP A 219 -4.87 -19.12 -2.42
CA TRP A 219 -3.79 -19.36 -3.37
C TRP A 219 -3.11 -20.72 -3.17
N SER A 220 -2.61 -21.31 -4.27
CA SER A 220 -1.74 -22.49 -4.25
C SER A 220 -0.26 -22.09 -4.22
N ASP A 221 0.61 -23.01 -3.80
CA ASP A 221 2.06 -22.76 -3.77
C ASP A 221 2.60 -22.37 -5.16
N ASP A 222 2.13 -23.06 -6.21
CA ASP A 222 2.48 -22.75 -7.61
C ASP A 222 1.97 -21.38 -8.05
N GLU A 223 0.80 -20.94 -7.58
CA GLU A 223 0.28 -19.60 -7.89
C GLU A 223 1.19 -18.52 -7.30
N LEU A 224 1.55 -18.64 -6.02
CA LEU A 224 2.42 -17.67 -5.35
C LEU A 224 3.82 -17.64 -5.99
N GLU A 225 4.38 -18.82 -6.29
CA GLU A 225 5.65 -18.97 -7.01
C GLU A 225 5.61 -18.25 -8.37
N ASN A 226 4.59 -18.53 -9.20
CA ASN A 226 4.46 -17.95 -10.53
C ASN A 226 4.27 -16.42 -10.49
N VAL A 227 3.49 -15.90 -9.54
CA VAL A 227 3.27 -14.45 -9.39
C VAL A 227 4.57 -13.75 -9.00
N ILE A 228 5.33 -14.30 -8.04
CA ILE A 228 6.60 -13.72 -7.61
C ILE A 228 7.62 -13.72 -8.75
N LEU A 229 7.79 -14.85 -9.44
CA LEU A 229 8.70 -14.98 -10.57
C LEU A 229 8.31 -14.05 -11.73
N GLY A 230 7.01 -13.97 -12.04
CA GLY A 230 6.47 -13.11 -13.09
C GLY A 230 6.75 -11.63 -12.81
N LEU A 231 6.52 -11.15 -11.58
CA LEU A 231 6.80 -9.77 -11.18
C LEU A 231 8.30 -9.43 -11.26
N MET A 232 9.18 -10.35 -10.86
CA MET A 232 10.63 -10.14 -10.94
C MET A 232 11.13 -10.12 -12.39
N ALA A 233 10.45 -10.82 -13.30
CA ALA A 233 10.80 -10.90 -14.72
C ALA A 233 10.18 -9.78 -15.59
N ASP A 234 9.22 -9.01 -15.08
CA ASP A 234 8.50 -7.98 -15.84
C ASP A 234 9.37 -6.72 -16.07
N GLY A 235 10.12 -6.73 -17.17
CA GLY A 235 11.00 -5.62 -17.56
C GLY A 235 10.26 -4.33 -17.92
N GLU A 236 9.04 -4.43 -18.44
CA GLU A 236 8.22 -3.26 -18.80
C GLU A 236 7.71 -2.55 -17.53
N MET A 237 7.23 -3.32 -16.56
CA MET A 237 6.85 -2.82 -15.24
C MET A 237 8.03 -2.14 -14.54
N ARG A 238 9.21 -2.77 -14.53
CA ARG A 238 10.43 -2.18 -13.94
C ARG A 238 10.82 -0.88 -14.64
N PHE A 239 10.72 -0.82 -15.97
CA PHE A 239 11.00 0.41 -16.71
C PHE A 239 10.04 1.54 -16.32
N ARG A 240 8.72 1.28 -16.35
CA ARG A 240 7.67 2.23 -15.95
C ARG A 240 7.87 2.75 -14.53
N LEU A 241 8.16 1.86 -13.60
CA LEU A 241 8.41 2.19 -12.20
C LEU A 241 9.67 3.02 -12.00
N LYS A 242 10.73 2.76 -12.78
CA LYS A 242 11.96 3.55 -12.75
C LYS A 242 11.73 4.99 -13.23
N GLU A 243 10.95 5.18 -14.29
CA GLU A 243 10.58 6.52 -14.76
C GLU A 243 9.73 7.27 -13.72
N ASN A 244 8.78 6.58 -13.10
CA ASN A 244 7.98 7.14 -12.02
C ASN A 244 8.82 7.51 -10.80
N ALA A 245 9.74 6.65 -10.37
CA ALA A 245 10.62 6.91 -9.24
C ALA A 245 11.46 8.17 -9.45
N ALA A 246 11.97 8.38 -10.68
CA ALA A 246 12.68 9.61 -11.04
C ALA A 246 11.80 10.86 -10.96
N THR A 247 10.51 10.73 -11.27
CA THR A 247 9.52 11.81 -11.18
C THR A 247 9.20 12.15 -9.73
N MET A 248 8.83 11.14 -8.91
CA MET A 248 8.55 11.32 -7.49
C MET A 248 9.77 11.84 -6.71
N ALA A 249 10.99 11.50 -7.13
CA ALA A 249 12.21 12.01 -6.50
C ALA A 249 12.41 13.53 -6.68
N ARG A 250 11.85 14.13 -7.75
CA ARG A 250 11.96 15.56 -8.06
C ARG A 250 10.86 16.41 -7.46
N ALA A 251 9.80 15.79 -6.94
CA ALA A 251 8.64 16.46 -6.39
C ALA A 251 8.37 15.96 -4.95
N PRO A 252 9.17 16.40 -3.95
CA PRO A 252 8.98 15.96 -2.58
C PRO A 252 7.63 16.43 -2.05
N GLY A 253 6.72 15.50 -1.77
CA GLY A 253 5.36 15.85 -1.32
C GLY A 253 5.31 16.64 -0.02
N THR A 254 6.33 16.53 0.82
CA THR A 254 6.47 17.33 2.03
C THR A 254 6.72 18.81 1.73
N GLU A 255 7.46 19.13 0.68
CA GLU A 255 7.70 20.51 0.24
C GLU A 255 6.43 21.09 -0.38
N ILE A 256 5.77 20.34 -1.26
CA ILE A 256 4.47 20.71 -1.85
C ILE A 256 3.43 20.99 -0.76
N ALA A 257 3.35 20.12 0.25
CA ALA A 257 2.45 20.30 1.39
C ALA A 257 2.79 21.58 2.17
N ALA A 258 4.07 21.82 2.48
CA ALA A 258 4.50 23.00 3.20
C ALA A 258 4.17 24.29 2.44
N GLU A 259 4.41 24.32 1.13
CA GLU A 259 4.06 25.46 0.28
C GLU A 259 2.55 25.72 0.26
N ALA A 260 1.73 24.68 0.09
CA ALA A 260 0.28 24.80 0.10
C ALA A 260 -0.27 25.31 1.44
N ILE A 261 0.28 24.83 2.56
CA ILE A 261 -0.08 25.31 3.91
C ILE A 261 0.32 26.79 4.09
N LEU A 262 1.54 27.17 3.70
CA LEU A 262 2.01 28.54 3.82
C LEU A 262 1.22 29.52 2.95
N ALA A 263 0.71 29.07 1.81
CA ALA A 263 -0.14 29.90 0.94
C ALA A 263 -1.45 30.32 1.62
N LEU A 264 -2.05 29.47 2.46
CA LEU A 264 -3.28 29.80 3.20
C LEU A 264 -3.08 30.87 4.28
N VAL A 265 -1.89 30.93 4.88
CA VAL A 265 -1.60 31.88 5.97
C VAL A 265 -1.25 33.27 5.43
N ARG A 266 -0.87 33.35 4.16
CA ARG A 266 -0.47 34.60 3.48
C ARG A 266 -1.64 35.33 2.81
N THR A 267 -2.83 34.73 2.80
CA THR A 267 -4.10 35.32 2.35
C THR A 267 -4.88 35.89 3.53
#